data_AF-A0A2I4DVD2-F1
#
_entry.id   AF-A0A2I4DVD2-F1
#
_cell.length_a   1.000
_cell.length_b   1.000
_cell.length_c   1.000
_cell.angle_alpha   90.00
_cell.angle_beta   90.00
_cell.angle_gamma   90.00
#
_symmetry.space_group_name_H-M   'P 1'
#
loop_
_entity.id
_entity.type
_entity.pdbx_description
1 polymer ?
#
loop_
_entity_poly.entity_id
_entity_poly.type
_entity_poly.pdbx_seq_one_letter_code
_entity_poly.pdbx_strand_id
1 'polypeptide(L)'
;MIFPPVFFDVMVHLAVHQPHGALYGGPVQYRWMYPFERYLGKFKRYVRNKAHAEGSIAEAYIHVECLTFSSMYLHDIETRFHREERNVDVCEEREQMDLSVFSQKVRPLGSSTSYRPNEAMFETACCKHYNKIKGETAHNADRLHQTQFPIWFKERIKALRHSSPIEVSDELYAISCGPDPLLASYTGCIMNGVRFHTKEREQYRLSQNSGVVVSGEHEGKPVDFYGVLTDIFELDYMGWRHVYLFKCDWFDVGESSCRDSPD
;
A
#
# COMPACT_ATOMS: atom_id res chain seq x y z
N MET A 1 8.34 -39.92 22.13
CA MET A 1 8.06 -38.88 21.11
C MET A 1 8.64 -37.59 21.64
N ILE A 2 9.74 -37.11 21.06
CA ILE A 2 10.38 -35.85 21.44
C ILE A 2 9.99 -34.85 20.35
N PHE A 3 9.14 -33.88 20.69
CA PHE A 3 8.77 -32.81 19.76
C PHE A 3 9.90 -31.77 19.72
N PRO A 4 10.24 -31.24 18.53
CA PRO A 4 11.26 -30.21 18.41
C PRO A 4 10.83 -28.92 19.14
N PRO A 5 11.77 -28.12 19.69
CA PRO A 5 11.46 -26.93 20.50
C PRO A 5 10.56 -25.89 19.81
N VAL A 6 10.58 -25.84 18.47
CA VAL A 6 9.71 -25.00 17.64
C VAL A 6 8.22 -25.36 17.70
N PHE A 7 7.86 -26.53 18.24
CA PHE A 7 6.47 -26.94 18.44
C PHE A 7 5.84 -26.32 19.71
N PHE A 8 6.64 -25.68 20.56
CA PHE A 8 6.20 -24.90 21.73
C PHE A 8 6.08 -23.41 21.43
N ASP A 9 5.71 -23.08 20.20
CA ASP A 9 5.13 -21.79 19.88
C ASP A 9 3.87 -21.58 20.77
N VAL A 10 3.75 -20.38 21.36
CA VAL A 10 2.67 -20.02 22.29
C VAL A 10 1.28 -20.19 21.67
N MET A 11 1.16 -20.05 20.35
CA MET A 11 -0.09 -20.14 19.58
C MET A 11 -0.59 -21.59 19.45
N VAL A 12 0.31 -22.56 19.24
CA VAL A 12 -0.06 -24.00 19.17
C VAL A 12 -0.47 -24.52 20.56
N HIS A 13 0.23 -24.10 21.60
CA HIS A 13 -0.09 -24.48 22.98
C HIS A 13 -1.44 -23.89 23.43
N LEU A 14 -1.74 -22.64 23.02
CA LEU A 14 -3.03 -22.02 23.30
C LEU A 14 -4.19 -22.82 22.69
N ALA A 15 -4.06 -23.26 21.44
CA ALA A 15 -5.12 -23.96 20.72
C ALA A 15 -5.52 -25.31 21.37
N VAL A 16 -4.57 -26.00 22.01
CA VAL A 16 -4.80 -27.30 22.68
C VAL A 16 -5.33 -27.14 24.11
N HIS A 17 -4.93 -26.08 24.82
CA HIS A 17 -5.31 -25.86 26.22
C HIS A 17 -6.59 -25.03 26.40
N GLN A 18 -6.96 -24.17 25.44
CA GLN A 18 -8.19 -23.39 25.47
C GLN A 18 -9.49 -24.25 25.56
N PRO A 19 -9.64 -25.39 24.85
CA PRO A 19 -10.85 -26.23 24.93
C PRO A 19 -11.02 -26.86 26.31
N HIS A 20 -9.95 -27.42 26.89
CA HIS A 20 -9.98 -27.99 28.24
C HIS A 20 -10.21 -26.89 29.28
N GLY A 21 -9.54 -25.74 29.15
CA GLY A 21 -9.75 -24.58 30.02
C GLY A 21 -11.19 -24.04 29.99
N ALA A 22 -11.84 -24.05 28.82
CA ALA A 22 -13.24 -23.67 28.65
C ALA A 22 -14.19 -24.73 29.22
N LEU A 23 -13.88 -26.02 29.07
CA LEU A 23 -14.69 -27.12 29.61
C LEU A 23 -14.76 -27.10 31.14
N TYR A 24 -13.63 -26.87 31.82
CA TYR A 24 -13.61 -26.77 33.29
C TYR A 24 -13.99 -25.38 33.82
N GLY A 25 -13.85 -24.35 33.01
CA GLY A 25 -13.89 -22.95 33.45
C GLY A 25 -15.08 -22.12 33.01
N GLY A 26 -15.89 -22.64 32.09
CA GLY A 26 -16.93 -21.86 31.41
C GLY A 26 -16.34 -20.89 30.37
N PRO A 27 -17.16 -19.95 29.86
CA PRO A 27 -16.77 -19.02 28.81
C PRO A 27 -15.49 -18.24 29.15
N VAL A 28 -14.50 -18.36 28.26
CA VAL A 28 -13.15 -17.79 28.37
C VAL A 28 -13.15 -16.27 28.63
N GLN A 29 -14.19 -15.56 28.17
CA GLN A 29 -14.37 -14.11 28.33
C GLN A 29 -14.30 -13.61 29.78
N TYR A 30 -14.69 -14.41 30.78
CA TYR A 30 -14.68 -14.00 32.19
C TYR A 30 -13.39 -14.38 32.95
N ARG A 31 -12.47 -15.10 32.31
CA ARG A 31 -11.20 -15.56 32.91
C ARG A 31 -9.96 -14.96 32.27
N TRP A 32 -10.11 -14.19 31.19
CA TRP A 32 -9.01 -13.47 30.60
C TRP A 32 -8.57 -12.32 31.52
N MET A 33 -7.36 -12.42 32.05
CA MET A 33 -6.73 -11.31 32.78
C MET A 33 -6.31 -10.17 31.84
N TYR A 34 -6.17 -10.44 30.54
CA TYR A 34 -5.64 -9.50 29.56
C TYR A 34 -6.32 -8.11 29.56
N PRO A 35 -7.66 -7.97 29.63
CA PRO A 35 -8.30 -6.65 29.76
C PRO A 35 -7.90 -5.90 31.04
N PHE A 36 -7.81 -6.61 32.17
CA PHE A 36 -7.40 -6.04 33.46
C PHE A 36 -5.93 -5.63 33.43
N GLU A 37 -5.05 -6.48 32.90
CA GLU A 37 -3.63 -6.19 32.75
C GLU A 37 -3.39 -4.98 31.83
N ARG A 38 -4.13 -4.87 30.72
CA ARG A 38 -4.05 -3.72 29.83
C ARG A 38 -4.52 -2.43 30.52
N TYR A 39 -5.57 -2.52 31.34
CA TYR A 39 -6.07 -1.40 32.12
C TYR A 39 -5.09 -0.96 33.21
N LEU A 40 -4.53 -1.91 33.98
CA LEU A 40 -3.48 -1.64 34.96
C LEU A 40 -2.21 -1.10 34.28
N GLY A 41 -1.87 -1.58 33.08
CA GLY A 41 -0.79 -1.05 32.26
C GLY A 41 -0.97 0.42 31.90
N LYS A 42 -2.22 0.89 31.70
CA LYS A 42 -2.54 2.31 31.51
C LYS A 42 -2.25 3.10 32.78
N PHE A 43 -2.73 2.66 33.94
CA PHE A 43 -2.48 3.35 35.23
C PHE A 43 -1.01 3.34 35.65
N LYS A 44 -0.28 2.28 35.32
CA LYS A 44 1.16 2.23 35.55
C LYS A 44 1.91 3.37 34.85
N ARG A 45 1.43 3.83 33.70
CA ARG A 45 1.99 5.00 32.98
C ARG A 45 1.64 6.33 33.65
N TYR A 46 0.62 6.36 34.51
CA TYR A 46 0.20 7.57 35.24
C TYR A 46 1.02 7.81 36.51
N VAL A 47 1.66 6.77 37.06
CA VAL A 47 2.51 6.87 38.25
C VAL A 47 3.80 7.64 37.91
N ARG A 48 3.79 8.96 38.13
CA ARG A 48 4.98 9.82 38.04
C ARG A 48 5.77 9.87 39.35
N ASN A 49 5.08 9.82 40.49
CA ASN A 49 5.70 9.72 41.81
C ASN A 49 5.45 8.33 42.43
N LYS A 50 6.50 7.51 42.52
CA LYS A 50 6.40 6.15 43.10
C LYS A 50 6.14 6.14 44.61
N ALA A 51 6.48 7.22 45.34
CA ALA A 51 6.21 7.33 46.76
C ALA A 51 4.71 7.56 47.06
N HIS A 52 3.97 8.11 46.09
CA HIS A 52 2.53 8.37 46.19
C HIS A 52 1.81 7.91 44.91
N ALA A 53 1.87 6.61 44.64
CA ALA A 53 1.36 6.05 43.39
C ALA A 53 -0.14 6.29 43.18
N GLU A 54 -0.96 6.15 44.21
CA GLU A 54 -2.40 6.39 44.15
C GLU A 54 -2.73 7.85 43.82
N GLY A 55 -2.05 8.80 44.48
CA GLY A 55 -2.21 10.23 44.22
C GLY A 55 -1.81 10.60 42.79
N SER A 56 -0.69 10.06 42.29
CA SER A 56 -0.29 10.26 40.89
C SER A 56 -1.30 9.69 39.88
N ILE A 57 -1.90 8.53 40.17
CA ILE A 57 -2.93 7.95 39.29
C ILE A 57 -4.19 8.83 39.31
N ALA A 58 -4.65 9.25 40.48
CA ALA A 58 -5.84 10.09 40.62
C ALA A 58 -5.68 11.44 39.90
N GLU A 59 -4.55 12.12 40.10
CA GLU A 59 -4.22 13.38 39.43
C GLU A 59 -4.23 13.22 37.90
N ALA A 60 -3.49 12.24 37.37
CA ALA A 60 -3.44 12.00 35.93
C ALA A 60 -4.80 11.60 35.36
N TYR A 61 -5.61 10.86 36.12
CA TYR A 61 -6.96 10.48 35.70
C TYR A 61 -7.85 11.72 35.55
N ILE A 62 -7.85 12.61 36.54
CA ILE A 62 -8.58 13.89 36.49
C ILE A 62 -8.17 14.69 35.25
N HIS A 63 -6.86 14.82 34.99
CA HIS A 63 -6.39 15.52 33.80
C HIS A 63 -6.90 14.90 32.50
N VAL A 64 -6.88 13.57 32.38
CA VAL A 64 -7.35 12.86 31.19
C VAL A 64 -8.84 13.05 30.96
N GLU A 65 -9.65 12.98 32.03
CA GLU A 65 -11.10 13.21 31.97
C GLU A 65 -11.41 14.66 31.60
N CYS A 66 -10.77 15.64 32.23
CA CYS A 66 -10.97 17.06 31.91
C CYS A 66 -10.61 17.38 30.46
N LEU A 67 -9.46 16.91 29.97
CA LEU A 67 -9.07 17.11 28.57
C LEU A 67 -10.00 16.39 27.59
N THR A 68 -10.44 15.18 27.94
CA THR A 68 -11.43 14.42 27.17
C THR A 68 -12.75 15.19 27.07
N PHE A 69 -13.23 15.73 28.20
CA PHE A 69 -14.45 16.53 28.23
C PHE A 69 -14.32 17.80 27.39
N SER A 70 -13.25 18.58 27.59
CA SER A 70 -12.99 19.78 26.80
C SER A 70 -12.86 19.49 25.30
N SER A 71 -12.26 18.35 24.94
CA SER A 71 -12.07 17.95 23.54
C SER A 71 -13.39 17.75 22.78
N MET A 72 -14.48 17.40 23.46
CA MET A 72 -15.80 17.26 22.82
C MET A 72 -16.41 18.58 22.36
N TYR A 73 -15.91 19.72 22.85
CA TYR A 73 -16.40 21.06 22.50
C TYR A 73 -15.48 21.81 21.53
N LEU A 74 -14.28 21.30 21.27
CA LEU A 74 -13.31 21.90 20.35
C LEU A 74 -13.49 21.28 18.96
N HIS A 75 -14.22 21.96 18.08
CA HIS A 75 -14.57 21.45 16.75
C HIS A 75 -13.47 21.71 15.70
N ASP A 76 -12.64 22.73 15.90
CA ASP A 76 -11.66 23.19 14.90
C ASP A 76 -10.24 22.60 15.10
N ILE A 77 -10.05 21.70 16.07
CA ILE A 77 -8.71 21.20 16.45
C ILE A 77 -8.75 19.68 16.47
N GLU A 78 -7.82 18.98 15.83
CA GLU A 78 -7.70 17.52 15.87
C GLU A 78 -7.62 16.96 17.31
N THR A 79 -8.65 16.25 17.76
CA THR A 79 -8.69 15.54 19.05
C THR A 79 -8.68 14.03 18.86
N ARG A 80 -8.49 13.28 19.95
CA ARG A 80 -8.48 11.81 19.92
C ARG A 80 -9.78 11.19 19.35
N PHE A 81 -10.91 11.90 19.40
CA PHE A 81 -12.21 11.36 19.02
C PHE A 81 -12.56 11.56 17.55
N HIS A 82 -12.06 12.62 16.92
CA HIS A 82 -12.32 12.91 15.51
C HIS A 82 -11.06 12.94 14.65
N ARG A 83 -9.90 12.60 15.24
CA ARG A 83 -8.68 12.28 14.50
C ARG A 83 -8.98 11.16 13.51
N GLU A 84 -8.67 11.43 12.26
CA GLU A 84 -8.77 10.44 11.19
C GLU A 84 -7.88 9.22 11.46
N GLU A 85 -8.26 8.10 10.86
CA GLU A 85 -7.46 6.89 10.98
C GLU A 85 -6.05 7.08 10.40
N ARG A 86 -5.08 6.35 10.96
CA ARG A 86 -3.67 6.50 10.58
C ARG A 86 -3.38 6.20 9.11
N ASN A 87 -4.28 5.48 8.45
CA ASN A 87 -4.14 5.06 7.06
C ASN A 87 -5.17 5.71 6.13
N VAL A 88 -5.72 6.89 6.47
CA VAL A 88 -6.55 7.62 5.51
C VAL A 88 -5.70 8.18 4.37
N ASP A 89 -6.18 8.00 3.13
CA ASP A 89 -5.62 8.62 1.93
C ASP A 89 -6.10 10.06 1.84
N VAL A 90 -5.47 10.93 2.60
CA VAL A 90 -5.71 12.37 2.46
C VAL A 90 -4.91 12.85 1.25
N CYS A 91 -5.48 12.67 0.06
CA CYS A 91 -5.19 13.57 -1.05
C CYS A 91 -6.22 14.67 -0.98
N GLU A 92 -5.77 15.92 -1.06
CA GLU A 92 -6.63 17.10 -1.25
C GLU A 92 -7.68 16.83 -2.32
N GLU A 93 -8.81 17.53 -2.27
CA GLU A 93 -9.92 17.47 -3.23
C GLU A 93 -9.42 17.75 -4.66
N ARG A 94 -8.75 16.77 -5.27
CA ARG A 94 -8.36 16.81 -6.66
C ARG A 94 -9.65 16.68 -7.45
N GLU A 95 -9.84 17.61 -8.38
CA GLU A 95 -10.95 17.60 -9.32
C GLU A 95 -11.11 16.19 -9.90
N GLN A 96 -12.36 15.76 -10.05
CA GLN A 96 -12.68 14.44 -10.55
C GLN A 96 -12.12 14.30 -11.96
N MET A 97 -11.02 13.55 -12.09
CA MET A 97 -10.36 13.30 -13.37
C MET A 97 -11.19 12.29 -14.19
N ASP A 98 -11.29 12.50 -15.50
CA ASP A 98 -12.06 11.66 -16.42
C ASP A 98 -11.38 10.29 -16.66
N LEU A 99 -10.05 10.28 -16.72
CA LEU A 99 -9.23 9.08 -16.92
C LEU A 99 -8.84 8.48 -15.58
N SER A 100 -9.24 7.21 -15.39
CA SER A 100 -8.99 6.44 -14.17
C SER A 100 -7.51 6.35 -13.78
N VAL A 101 -6.59 6.53 -14.72
CA VAL A 101 -5.14 6.51 -14.47
C VAL A 101 -4.68 7.65 -13.56
N PHE A 102 -5.34 8.82 -13.62
CA PHE A 102 -5.04 9.98 -12.78
C PHE A 102 -5.92 10.06 -11.52
N SER A 103 -6.89 9.16 -11.38
CA SER A 103 -7.80 9.11 -10.23
C SER A 103 -7.21 8.36 -9.01
N GLN A 104 -5.94 7.96 -9.06
CA GLN A 104 -5.28 7.25 -7.97
C GLN A 104 -5.15 8.15 -6.73
N LYS A 105 -5.61 7.66 -5.58
CA LYS A 105 -5.48 8.34 -4.28
C LYS A 105 -4.32 7.70 -3.52
N VAL A 106 -3.19 8.39 -3.50
CA VAL A 106 -1.96 7.88 -2.87
C VAL A 106 -1.34 8.98 -2.02
N ARG A 107 -1.10 8.66 -0.75
CA ARG A 107 -0.33 9.51 0.17
C ARG A 107 1.08 8.93 0.34
N PRO A 108 2.12 9.50 -0.30
CA PRO A 108 3.49 9.04 -0.07
C PRO A 108 3.94 9.28 1.38
N LEU A 109 4.83 8.42 1.88
CA LEU A 109 5.32 8.44 3.26
C LEU A 109 6.83 8.65 3.33
N GLY A 110 7.24 9.78 3.85
CA GLY A 110 8.66 10.17 3.99
C GLY A 110 9.09 11.10 2.86
N SER A 111 10.39 11.40 2.81
CA SER A 111 10.96 12.24 1.76
C SER A 111 11.08 11.49 0.45
N SER A 112 10.81 12.18 -0.65
CA SER A 112 11.09 11.67 -1.99
C SER A 112 12.59 11.62 -2.24
N THR A 113 13.02 10.59 -2.98
CA THR A 113 14.37 10.54 -3.54
C THR A 113 14.26 10.63 -5.05
N SER A 114 15.06 11.49 -5.68
CA SER A 114 15.07 11.62 -7.14
C SER A 114 15.68 10.37 -7.76
N TYR A 115 14.96 9.80 -8.73
CA TYR A 115 15.34 8.59 -9.43
C TYR A 115 15.32 8.86 -10.93
N ARG A 116 16.42 8.54 -11.61
CA ARG A 116 16.47 8.52 -13.07
C ARG A 116 16.40 7.06 -13.52
N PRO A 117 15.29 6.63 -14.13
CA PRO A 117 15.21 5.29 -14.69
C PRO A 117 16.23 5.12 -15.82
N ASN A 118 16.79 3.91 -15.93
CA ASN A 118 17.52 3.53 -17.13
C ASN A 118 16.55 3.42 -18.31
N GLU A 119 17.01 3.76 -19.51
CA GLU A 119 16.21 3.83 -20.76
C GLU A 119 15.36 2.57 -21.00
N ALA A 120 15.87 1.38 -20.65
CA ALA A 120 15.16 0.10 -20.74
C ALA A 120 13.93 -0.05 -19.81
N MET A 121 13.88 0.66 -18.68
CA MET A 121 12.71 0.61 -17.78
C MET A 121 11.53 1.40 -18.35
N PHE A 122 11.81 2.48 -19.09
CA PHE A 122 10.79 3.28 -19.75
C PHE A 122 10.12 2.51 -20.91
N GLU A 123 10.90 1.73 -21.65
CA GLU A 123 10.40 0.85 -22.72
C GLU A 123 9.48 -0.25 -22.17
N THR A 124 9.81 -0.81 -21.01
CA THR A 124 9.03 -1.89 -20.38
C THR A 124 7.64 -1.42 -19.89
N ALA A 125 7.51 -0.14 -19.50
CA ALA A 125 6.24 0.43 -19.05
C ALA A 125 5.22 0.66 -20.19
N CYS A 126 5.64 0.68 -21.46
CA CYS A 126 4.78 0.97 -22.61
C CYS A 126 3.98 -0.24 -23.16
N CYS A 127 4.03 -1.40 -22.51
CA CYS A 127 3.53 -2.65 -23.10
C CYS A 127 2.17 -3.13 -22.57
N LYS A 128 1.04 -2.52 -22.98
CA LYS A 128 -0.31 -3.17 -23.00
C LYS A 128 -1.26 -2.62 -24.09
N HIS A 129 -1.02 -2.93 -25.37
CA HIS A 129 -2.00 -2.73 -26.45
C HIS A 129 -1.91 -3.80 -27.56
N TYR A 130 -1.83 -5.08 -27.18
CA TYR A 130 -1.51 -6.16 -28.14
C TYR A 130 -2.72 -6.71 -28.94
N ASN A 131 -3.96 -6.42 -28.56
CA ASN A 131 -5.11 -7.15 -29.15
C ASN A 131 -5.81 -6.43 -30.31
N LYS A 132 -5.26 -5.35 -30.88
CA LYS A 132 -5.90 -4.60 -31.98
C LYS A 132 -5.14 -4.55 -33.31
N ILE A 133 -3.85 -4.92 -33.35
CA ILE A 133 -2.98 -4.78 -34.54
C ILE A 133 -2.42 -6.15 -34.97
N LYS A 134 -3.29 -7.12 -35.27
CA LYS A 134 -2.91 -8.42 -35.87
C LYS A 134 -3.44 -8.57 -37.30
N GLY A 135 -3.32 -7.51 -38.10
CA GLY A 135 -3.83 -7.46 -39.47
C GLY A 135 -2.79 -7.36 -40.59
N GLU A 136 -1.69 -6.60 -40.40
CA GLU A 136 -1.03 -6.03 -41.59
C GLU A 136 0.49 -6.23 -41.75
N THR A 137 1.26 -6.75 -40.78
CA THR A 137 2.69 -7.06 -41.05
C THR A 137 3.32 -8.02 -40.02
N ALA A 138 3.81 -9.18 -40.46
CA ALA A 138 4.10 -10.33 -39.58
C ALA A 138 5.55 -10.47 -39.07
N HIS A 139 6.45 -9.53 -39.34
CA HIS A 139 7.83 -9.59 -38.82
C HIS A 139 8.34 -8.18 -38.53
N ASN A 140 8.64 -7.88 -37.26
CA ASN A 140 9.07 -6.59 -36.69
C ASN A 140 7.98 -5.57 -36.31
N ALA A 141 6.69 -5.89 -36.47
CA ALA A 141 5.60 -5.00 -36.05
C ALA A 141 5.64 -4.67 -34.55
N ASP A 142 6.02 -5.63 -33.70
CA ASP A 142 6.07 -5.46 -32.25
C ASP A 142 7.06 -4.37 -31.83
N ARG A 143 8.28 -4.44 -32.36
CA ARG A 143 9.35 -3.48 -32.04
C ARG A 143 9.10 -2.10 -32.66
N LEU A 144 8.55 -2.07 -33.87
CA LEU A 144 8.20 -0.82 -34.55
C LEU A 144 7.03 -0.13 -33.84
N HIS A 145 6.03 -0.89 -33.41
CA HIS A 145 4.92 -0.35 -32.63
C HIS A 145 5.41 0.22 -31.29
N GLN A 146 6.20 -0.54 -30.51
CA GLN A 146 6.70 -0.07 -29.21
C GLN A 146 7.54 1.21 -29.30
N THR A 147 8.35 1.34 -30.36
CA THR A 147 9.25 2.50 -30.53
C THR A 147 8.57 3.70 -31.18
N GLN A 148 7.68 3.47 -32.16
CA GLN A 148 7.05 4.54 -32.93
C GLN A 148 5.69 4.97 -32.36
N PHE A 149 4.99 4.12 -31.62
CA PHE A 149 3.66 4.45 -31.09
C PHE A 149 3.69 5.65 -30.14
N PRO A 150 4.59 5.77 -29.14
CA PRO A 150 4.59 6.93 -28.26
C PRO A 150 4.80 8.24 -29.02
N ILE A 151 5.70 8.23 -30.01
CA ILE A 151 6.00 9.39 -30.86
C ILE A 151 4.78 9.74 -31.72
N TRP A 152 4.26 8.76 -32.45
CA TRP A 152 3.09 8.91 -33.31
C TRP A 152 1.86 9.37 -32.51
N PHE A 153 1.64 8.80 -31.32
CA PHE A 153 0.51 9.12 -30.45
C PHE A 153 0.59 10.57 -29.98
N LYS A 154 1.77 11.02 -29.54
CA LYS A 154 2.02 12.43 -29.18
C LYS A 154 1.74 13.36 -30.33
N GLU A 155 2.28 13.08 -31.52
CA GLU A 155 2.10 13.90 -32.72
C GLU A 155 0.63 13.93 -33.18
N ARG A 156 -0.04 12.78 -33.16
CA ARG A 156 -1.45 12.65 -33.54
C ARG A 156 -2.35 13.45 -32.61
N ILE A 157 -2.19 13.30 -31.30
CA ILE A 157 -2.99 14.03 -30.30
C ILE A 157 -2.69 15.53 -30.38
N LYS A 158 -1.42 15.92 -30.60
CA LYS A 158 -1.06 17.31 -30.83
C LYS A 158 -1.74 17.88 -32.07
N ALA A 159 -1.73 17.17 -33.20
CA ALA A 159 -2.41 17.61 -34.42
C ALA A 159 -3.92 17.75 -34.23
N LEU A 160 -4.56 16.76 -33.58
CA LEU A 160 -5.98 16.79 -33.26
C LEU A 160 -6.36 17.96 -32.34
N ARG A 161 -5.52 18.28 -31.36
CA ARG A 161 -5.74 19.42 -30.47
C ARG A 161 -5.71 20.77 -31.21
N HIS A 162 -4.90 20.88 -32.26
CA HIS A 162 -4.88 22.09 -33.11
C HIS A 162 -6.10 22.19 -34.03
N SER A 163 -6.59 21.07 -34.57
CA SER A 163 -7.74 21.06 -35.49
C SER A 163 -9.09 21.10 -34.77
N SER A 164 -9.21 20.40 -33.64
CA SER A 164 -10.45 20.17 -32.90
C SER A 164 -10.18 20.18 -31.39
N PRO A 165 -9.98 21.37 -30.78
CA PRO A 165 -9.58 21.46 -29.37
C PRO A 165 -10.59 20.89 -28.37
N ILE A 166 -11.86 20.75 -28.75
CA ILE A 166 -12.94 20.22 -27.89
C ILE A 166 -12.87 18.70 -27.76
N GLU A 167 -12.29 18.00 -28.75
CA GLU A 167 -12.25 16.53 -28.78
C GLU A 167 -11.09 15.94 -27.94
N VAL A 168 -10.09 16.75 -27.60
CA VAL A 168 -8.89 16.31 -26.87
C VAL A 168 -8.92 16.88 -25.46
N SER A 169 -9.18 16.03 -24.47
CA SER A 169 -9.07 16.42 -23.07
C SER A 169 -7.62 16.72 -22.68
N ASP A 170 -7.43 17.58 -21.69
CA ASP A 170 -6.10 17.88 -21.17
C ASP A 170 -5.40 16.64 -20.59
N GLU A 171 -6.18 15.70 -20.06
CA GLU A 171 -5.67 14.42 -19.55
C GLU A 171 -5.13 13.54 -20.67
N LEU A 172 -5.87 13.40 -21.78
CA LEU A 172 -5.42 12.63 -22.95
C LEU A 172 -4.15 13.26 -23.55
N TYR A 173 -4.09 14.59 -23.60
CA TYR A 173 -2.89 15.30 -24.01
C TYR A 173 -1.71 15.05 -23.06
N ALA A 174 -1.93 15.10 -21.74
CA ALA A 174 -0.89 14.84 -20.75
C ALA A 174 -0.30 13.43 -20.89
N ILE A 175 -1.15 12.41 -21.07
CA ILE A 175 -0.69 11.03 -21.34
C ILE A 175 0.14 10.98 -22.62
N SER A 176 -0.32 11.64 -23.69
CA SER A 176 0.40 11.65 -24.97
C SER A 176 1.79 12.28 -24.89
N CYS A 177 1.99 13.24 -23.98
CA CYS A 177 3.29 13.88 -23.78
C CYS A 177 4.30 12.99 -23.02
N GLY A 178 3.81 12.02 -22.26
CA GLY A 178 4.59 11.20 -21.33
C GLY A 178 4.84 11.92 -19.98
N PRO A 179 5.34 11.17 -18.98
CA PRO A 179 5.72 11.74 -17.69
C PRO A 179 7.09 12.43 -17.77
N ASP A 180 7.40 13.23 -16.75
CA ASP A 180 8.72 13.80 -16.52
C ASP A 180 9.78 12.68 -16.45
N PRO A 181 10.93 12.81 -17.12
CA PRO A 181 11.99 11.82 -17.06
C PRO A 181 12.62 11.67 -15.67
N LEU A 182 12.47 12.65 -14.77
CA LEU A 182 12.89 12.55 -13.39
C LEU A 182 11.74 12.07 -12.51
N LEU A 183 11.87 10.87 -11.94
CA LEU A 183 10.85 10.30 -11.09
C LEU A 183 11.15 10.58 -9.62
N ALA A 184 10.10 10.75 -8.82
CA ALA A 184 10.24 10.65 -7.38
C ALA A 184 10.06 9.19 -6.94
N SER A 185 10.89 8.75 -6.01
CA SER A 185 10.80 7.42 -5.40
C SER A 185 10.53 7.51 -3.90
N TYR A 186 9.75 6.57 -3.38
CA TYR A 186 9.32 6.53 -1.99
C TYR A 186 9.51 5.15 -1.38
N THR A 187 9.77 5.13 -0.07
CA THR A 187 9.94 3.88 0.70
C THR A 187 8.62 3.39 1.30
N GLY A 188 7.54 4.12 1.12
CA GLY A 188 6.21 3.71 1.55
C GLY A 188 5.14 4.70 1.10
N CYS A 189 3.91 4.24 1.05
CA CYS A 189 2.75 5.06 0.74
C CYS A 189 1.53 4.52 1.47
N ILE A 190 0.44 5.27 1.41
CA ILE A 190 -0.89 4.79 1.76
C ILE A 190 -1.73 4.94 0.50
N MET A 191 -2.41 3.87 0.12
CA MET A 191 -3.26 3.80 -1.06
C MET A 191 -4.50 2.98 -0.70
N ASN A 192 -5.68 3.54 -0.96
CA ASN A 192 -6.98 2.96 -0.65
C ASN A 192 -7.13 2.46 0.80
N GLY A 193 -6.64 3.22 1.79
CA GLY A 193 -6.72 2.87 3.20
C GLY A 193 -5.62 1.91 3.67
N VAL A 194 -4.78 1.42 2.74
CA VAL A 194 -3.76 0.41 3.01
C VAL A 194 -2.37 1.05 3.00
N ARG A 195 -1.62 0.84 4.09
CA ARG A 195 -0.22 1.29 4.19
C ARG A 195 0.71 0.25 3.60
N PHE A 196 1.45 0.66 2.57
CA PHE A 196 2.50 -0.12 1.93
C PHE A 196 3.89 0.39 2.33
N HIS A 197 4.83 -0.55 2.47
CA HIS A 197 6.24 -0.26 2.71
C HIS A 197 7.10 -1.07 1.76
N THR A 198 8.20 -0.49 1.31
CA THR A 198 9.19 -1.26 0.56
C THR A 198 9.86 -2.29 1.47
N LYS A 199 10.25 -3.44 0.90
CA LYS A 199 10.95 -4.52 1.59
C LYS A 199 12.15 -4.02 2.41
N GLU A 200 12.91 -3.09 1.85
CA GLU A 200 14.06 -2.49 2.54
C GLU A 200 13.64 -1.71 3.80
N ARG A 201 12.55 -0.93 3.72
CA ARG A 201 12.07 -0.13 4.86
C ARG A 201 11.60 -0.98 6.03
N GLU A 202 11.08 -2.18 5.77
CA GLU A 202 10.58 -3.08 6.80
C GLU A 202 11.62 -4.06 7.34
N GLN A 203 12.84 -4.10 6.80
CA GLN A 203 13.90 -5.03 7.21
C GLN A 203 14.16 -5.02 8.73
N TYR A 204 14.02 -3.86 9.37
CA TYR A 204 14.25 -3.68 10.81
C TYR A 204 12.96 -3.50 11.61
N ARG A 205 11.80 -3.78 11.01
CA ARG A 205 10.49 -3.62 11.64
C ARG A 205 9.90 -4.97 12.03
N LEU A 206 9.10 -4.96 13.08
CA LEU A 206 8.36 -6.16 13.53
C LEU A 206 7.17 -6.49 12.63
N SER A 207 6.67 -5.54 11.84
CA SER A 207 5.50 -5.69 10.97
C SER A 207 5.91 -5.59 9.49
N GLN A 208 5.41 -6.52 8.68
CA GLN A 208 5.61 -6.54 7.23
C GLN A 208 4.37 -6.03 6.49
N ASN A 209 4.60 -5.07 5.59
CA ASN A 209 3.60 -4.38 4.78
C ASN A 209 4.08 -4.23 3.31
N SER A 210 5.03 -5.06 2.86
CA SER A 210 5.55 -5.06 1.48
C SER A 210 4.85 -6.04 0.54
N GLY A 211 4.03 -6.96 1.06
CA GLY A 211 3.29 -7.91 0.25
C GLY A 211 2.24 -7.20 -0.63
N VAL A 212 2.22 -7.56 -1.91
CA VAL A 212 1.20 -7.11 -2.86
C VAL A 212 0.56 -8.31 -3.55
N VAL A 213 -0.73 -8.15 -3.88
CA VAL A 213 -1.49 -9.10 -4.68
C VAL A 213 -2.16 -8.34 -5.81
N VAL A 214 -2.09 -8.88 -7.02
CA VAL A 214 -2.75 -8.34 -8.20
C VAL A 214 -3.50 -9.46 -8.88
N SER A 215 -4.82 -9.32 -8.97
CA SER A 215 -5.65 -10.23 -9.75
C SER A 215 -5.39 -10.01 -11.23
N GLY A 216 -5.11 -11.09 -11.95
CA GLY A 216 -4.89 -11.09 -13.38
C GLY A 216 -5.46 -12.34 -14.03
N GLU A 217 -5.07 -12.58 -15.27
CA GLU A 217 -5.50 -13.73 -16.05
C GLU A 217 -4.28 -14.46 -16.61
N HIS A 218 -4.22 -15.77 -16.41
CA HIS A 218 -3.21 -16.65 -16.99
C HIS A 218 -3.92 -17.80 -17.69
N GLU A 219 -3.64 -17.99 -18.99
CA GLU A 219 -4.23 -19.06 -19.80
C GLU A 219 -5.77 -19.11 -19.76
N GLY A 220 -6.44 -17.95 -19.74
CA GLY A 220 -7.91 -17.90 -19.70
C GLY A 220 -8.52 -18.08 -18.31
N LYS A 221 -7.71 -18.19 -17.25
CA LYS A 221 -8.17 -18.38 -15.88
C LYS A 221 -7.78 -17.19 -15.00
N PRO A 222 -8.66 -16.75 -14.08
CA PRO A 222 -8.31 -15.74 -13.09
C PRO A 222 -7.24 -16.32 -12.15
N VAL A 223 -6.11 -15.64 -12.05
CA VAL A 223 -5.00 -16.00 -11.15
C VAL A 223 -4.56 -14.75 -10.40
N ASP A 224 -4.33 -14.90 -9.10
CA ASP A 224 -3.74 -13.86 -8.28
C ASP A 224 -2.21 -13.96 -8.33
N PHE A 225 -1.57 -12.88 -8.74
CA PHE A 225 -0.12 -12.74 -8.72
C PHE A 225 0.30 -12.13 -7.39
N TYR A 226 1.27 -12.77 -6.75
CA TYR A 226 1.84 -12.30 -5.49
C TYR A 226 3.22 -11.75 -5.72
N GLY A 227 3.55 -10.67 -5.03
CA GLY A 227 4.87 -10.06 -5.11
C GLY A 227 5.26 -9.33 -3.85
N VAL A 228 6.53 -8.93 -3.83
CA VAL A 228 7.12 -8.13 -2.77
C VAL A 228 7.50 -6.77 -3.32
N LEU A 229 6.96 -5.71 -2.71
CA LEU A 229 7.20 -4.33 -3.10
C LEU A 229 8.65 -3.91 -2.83
N THR A 230 9.39 -3.56 -3.87
CA THR A 230 10.77 -3.09 -3.77
C THR A 230 10.86 -1.58 -3.82
N ASP A 231 10.12 -0.94 -4.74
CA ASP A 231 10.16 0.50 -4.97
C ASP A 231 8.76 1.05 -5.30
N ILE A 232 8.52 2.29 -4.90
CA ILE A 232 7.31 3.05 -5.27
C ILE A 232 7.77 4.27 -6.04
N PHE A 233 7.32 4.41 -7.28
CA PHE A 233 7.63 5.56 -8.13
C PHE A 233 6.41 6.44 -8.31
N GLU A 234 6.63 7.75 -8.32
CA GLU A 234 5.67 8.76 -8.73
C GLU A 234 6.09 9.30 -10.09
N LEU A 235 5.20 9.15 -11.06
CA LEU A 235 5.31 9.69 -12.40
C LEU A 235 4.56 11.02 -12.45
N ASP A 236 5.30 12.10 -12.67
CA ASP A 236 4.72 13.44 -12.81
C ASP A 236 4.36 13.70 -14.27
N TYR A 237 3.10 14.02 -14.52
CA TYR A 237 2.57 14.40 -15.81
C TYR A 237 2.21 15.89 -15.83
N MET A 238 2.09 16.44 -17.03
CA MET A 238 1.68 17.83 -17.22
C MET A 238 0.38 18.17 -16.49
N GLY A 239 0.36 19.33 -15.87
CA GLY A 239 -0.81 19.84 -15.13
C GLY A 239 -0.99 19.19 -13.76
N TRP A 240 0.11 18.94 -13.03
CA TRP A 240 0.08 18.45 -11.63
C TRP A 240 -0.65 17.10 -11.49
N ARG A 241 -0.54 16.27 -12.53
CA ARG A 241 -1.13 14.94 -12.58
C ARG A 241 -0.07 13.94 -12.19
N HIS A 242 -0.42 13.00 -11.32
CA HIS A 242 0.53 12.04 -10.78
C HIS A 242 0.01 10.63 -10.98
N VAL A 243 0.91 9.70 -11.33
CA VAL A 243 0.61 8.27 -11.40
C VAL A 243 1.63 7.53 -10.56
N TYR A 244 1.18 6.67 -9.66
CA TYR A 244 2.06 5.89 -8.81
C TYR A 244 2.22 4.49 -9.38
N LEU A 245 3.47 4.03 -9.47
CA LEU A 245 3.82 2.69 -9.91
C LEU A 245 4.53 1.93 -8.81
N PHE A 246 4.14 0.67 -8.63
CA PHE A 246 4.81 -0.25 -7.74
C PHE A 246 5.73 -1.15 -8.55
N LYS A 247 7.01 -1.18 -8.16
CA LYS A 247 7.96 -2.16 -8.64
C LYS A 247 8.04 -3.28 -7.62
N CYS A 248 7.84 -4.50 -8.09
CA CYS A 248 7.74 -5.66 -7.23
C CYS A 248 8.56 -6.82 -7.78
N ASP A 249 9.12 -7.61 -6.86
CA ASP A 249 9.63 -8.94 -7.15
C ASP A 249 8.44 -9.90 -7.12
N TRP A 250 8.05 -10.43 -8.27
CA TRP A 250 6.88 -11.33 -8.40
C TRP A 250 7.28 -12.78 -8.18
N PHE A 251 6.44 -13.54 -7.49
CA PHE A 251 6.58 -14.98 -7.35
C PHE A 251 6.04 -15.70 -8.59
N ASP A 252 6.73 -16.76 -9.00
CA ASP A 252 6.22 -17.67 -10.03
C ASP A 252 5.13 -18.55 -9.40
N VAL A 253 3.91 -18.43 -9.94
CA VAL A 253 2.72 -19.20 -9.50
C VAL A 253 2.47 -20.39 -10.43
N GLY A 254 3.34 -20.61 -11.43
CA GLY A 254 3.25 -21.75 -12.33
C GLY A 254 3.57 -23.07 -11.63
N GLU A 255 2.87 -24.14 -12.00
CA GLU A 255 3.27 -25.52 -11.70
C GLU A 255 4.52 -25.88 -12.54
N SER A 256 5.66 -25.26 -12.24
CA SER A 256 6.93 -25.92 -12.52
C SER A 256 7.10 -26.95 -11.43
N SER A 257 6.74 -28.20 -11.77
CA SER A 257 7.03 -29.40 -10.98
C SER A 257 8.33 -29.22 -10.20
N CYS A 258 8.26 -29.26 -8.86
CA CYS A 258 9.35 -29.77 -8.06
C CYS A 258 9.65 -31.15 -8.62
N ARG A 259 10.55 -31.23 -9.62
CA ARG A 259 11.25 -32.47 -9.91
C ARG A 259 12.17 -32.61 -8.73
N ASP A 260 11.70 -33.36 -7.74
CA ASP A 260 12.56 -34.09 -6.84
C ASP A 260 13.68 -34.68 -7.70
N SER A 261 14.89 -34.15 -7.54
CA SER A 261 16.09 -34.82 -7.98
C SER A 261 16.14 -36.16 -7.26
N PRO A 262 16.09 -37.30 -7.95
CA PRO A 262 16.46 -38.56 -7.35
C PRO A 262 17.99 -38.64 -7.32
N ASP A 263 18.51 -38.94 -6.12
CA ASP A 263 19.83 -39.48 -5.77
C ASP A 263 20.99 -39.36 -6.77
#